data_AF-A0A8T3QN81-F1
#
_entry.id   AF-A0A8T3QN81-F1
#
_cell.length_a   1.000
_cell.length_b   1.000
_cell.length_c   1.000
_cell.angle_alpha   90.00
_cell.angle_beta   90.00
_cell.angle_gamma   90.00
#
_symmetry.space_group_name_H-M   'P 1'
#
loop_
_entity.id
_entity.type
_entity.pdbx_description
1 polymer ?
#
loop_
_entity_poly.entity_id
_entity_poly.type
_entity_poly.pdbx_seq_one_letter_code
_entity_poly.pdbx_strand_id
1 'polypeptide(L)'
;MTSLPIVEYRDFYDVPRLVLIEVDQRLVLLDNPFDDGLDDYSPDYDVYELERDPRYPATRDWRSLSSEGRHLGTVPVGSITFDPTRRQSLRSAALTSLLG
;
A
#
# COMPACT_ATOMS: atom_id res chain seq x y z
N MET A 1 9.38 10.05 -12.40
CA MET A 1 8.62 9.23 -11.45
C MET A 1 7.86 8.18 -12.25
N THR A 2 8.09 6.91 -11.94
CA THR A 2 7.44 5.76 -12.59
C THR A 2 6.02 5.57 -12.02
N SER A 3 5.07 5.15 -12.86
CA SER A 3 3.72 4.79 -12.42
C SER A 3 3.72 3.34 -11.94
N LEU A 4 3.23 3.10 -10.72
CA LEU A 4 3.13 1.77 -10.13
C LEU A 4 1.68 1.28 -10.22
N PRO A 5 1.42 0.15 -10.89
CA PRO A 5 0.07 -0.36 -11.09
C PRO A 5 -0.53 -0.82 -9.76
N ILE A 6 -1.77 -0.41 -9.51
CA ILE A 6 -2.53 -0.86 -8.34
C ILE A 6 -3.31 -2.12 -8.72
N VAL A 7 -3.10 -3.18 -7.95
CA VAL A 7 -3.80 -4.46 -8.07
C VAL A 7 -5.16 -4.36 -7.38
N GLU A 8 -5.16 -3.85 -6.16
CA GLU A 8 -6.37 -3.64 -5.37
C GLU A 8 -6.13 -2.53 -4.34
N TYR A 9 -7.20 -1.86 -3.93
CA TYR A 9 -7.16 -0.95 -2.79
C TYR A 9 -8.48 -1.08 -2.01
N ARG A 10 -8.44 -0.95 -0.68
CA ARG A 10 -9.61 -1.16 0.20
C ARG A 10 -9.65 -0.14 1.34
N ASP A 11 -10.86 -0.01 1.88
CA ASP A 11 -11.26 0.86 3.01
C ASP A 11 -10.90 2.32 2.79
N PHE A 12 -11.90 3.16 2.53
CA PHE A 12 -11.70 4.56 2.18
C PHE A 12 -12.20 5.48 3.27
N TYR A 13 -11.28 6.33 3.72
CA TYR A 13 -11.61 7.61 4.32
C TYR A 13 -11.12 8.71 3.37
N ASP A 14 -10.23 9.60 3.82
CA ASP A 14 -9.57 10.59 2.97
C ASP A 14 -8.52 9.97 2.05
N VAL A 15 -7.88 8.90 2.51
CA VAL A 15 -6.97 8.06 1.71
C VAL A 15 -7.34 6.58 1.87
N PRO A 16 -6.96 5.70 0.92
CA PRO A 16 -7.17 4.27 1.12
C PRO A 16 -6.34 3.77 2.30
N ARG A 17 -6.95 3.03 3.22
CA ARG A 17 -6.24 2.35 4.29
C ARG A 17 -5.26 1.32 3.73
N LEU A 18 -5.69 0.60 2.70
CA LEU A 18 -4.90 -0.48 2.11
C LEU A 18 -4.73 -0.27 0.61
N VAL A 19 -3.50 -0.36 0.13
CA VAL A 19 -3.17 -0.35 -1.30
C VAL A 19 -2.22 -1.50 -1.60
N LEU A 20 -2.60 -2.36 -2.53
CA LEU A 20 -1.78 -3.44 -3.04
C LEU A 20 -1.30 -3.08 -4.45
N ILE A 21 0.02 -3.04 -4.65
CA ILE A 21 0.64 -2.74 -5.95
C ILE A 21 1.52 -3.89 -6.41
N GLU A 22 1.78 -3.96 -7.71
CA GLU A 22 2.75 -4.88 -8.29
C GLU A 22 3.96 -4.11 -8.81
N VAL A 23 5.17 -4.47 -8.35
CA VAL A 23 6.44 -3.86 -8.75
C VAL A 23 7.45 -4.96 -9.02
N ASP A 24 7.99 -5.05 -10.24
CA ASP A 24 8.96 -6.07 -10.64
C ASP A 24 8.56 -7.51 -10.22
N GLN A 25 7.29 -7.86 -10.47
CA GLN A 25 6.66 -9.15 -10.10
C GLN A 25 6.53 -9.40 -8.59
N ARG A 26 6.82 -8.41 -7.74
CA ARG A 26 6.60 -8.43 -6.28
C ARG A 26 5.27 -7.78 -5.95
N LEU A 27 4.58 -8.34 -4.97
CA LEU A 27 3.41 -7.70 -4.37
C LEU A 27 3.86 -6.84 -3.20
N VAL A 28 3.48 -5.56 -3.24
CA VAL A 28 3.80 -4.60 -2.20
C VAL A 28 2.50 -4.07 -1.61
N LEU A 29 2.39 -4.21 -0.30
CA LEU A 29 1.28 -3.72 0.50
C LEU A 29 1.67 -2.38 1.11
N LEU A 30 0.80 -1.39 0.97
CA LEU A 30 0.79 -0.18 1.77
C LEU A 30 -0.40 -0.29 2.72
N ASP A 31 -0.13 -0.25 4.03
CA ASP A 31 -1.13 -0.33 5.10
C ASP A 31 -1.07 0.94 5.96
N ASN A 32 -2.23 1.54 6.22
CA ASN A 32 -2.39 2.69 7.09
C ASN A 32 -3.54 2.38 8.07
N PRO A 33 -3.26 1.60 9.13
CA PRO A 33 -4.24 1.31 10.15
C PRO A 33 -4.60 2.59 10.91
N PHE A 34 -5.83 2.64 11.44
CA PHE A 34 -6.24 3.69 12.35
C PHE A 34 -5.39 3.61 13.63
N ASP A 35 -4.88 4.74 14.09
CA ASP A 35 -4.11 4.84 15.33
C ASP A 35 -5.02 5.40 16.43
N ASP A 36 -5.45 4.53 17.35
CA ASP A 36 -6.30 4.90 18.48
C ASP A 36 -5.64 5.95 19.40
N GLY A 37 -4.31 6.05 19.41
CA GLY A 37 -3.57 7.06 20.17
C GLY A 37 -3.60 8.44 19.52
N LEU A 38 -3.72 8.50 18.20
CA LEU A 38 -3.91 9.75 17.43
C LEU A 38 -5.38 10.12 17.27
N ASP A 39 -6.30 9.16 17.49
CA ASP A 39 -7.71 9.25 17.08
C ASP A 39 -7.83 9.60 15.58
N ASP A 40 -6.87 9.13 14.78
CA ASP A 40 -6.77 9.39 13.35
C ASP A 40 -5.90 8.32 12.67
N TYR A 41 -5.86 8.35 11.35
CA TYR A 41 -4.91 7.57 10.54
C TYR A 41 -3.49 8.13 10.64
N SER A 42 -2.51 7.24 10.54
CA SER A 42 -1.11 7.65 10.50
C SER A 42 -0.84 8.56 9.31
N PRO A 43 0.03 9.59 9.42
CA PRO A 43 0.48 10.37 8.28
C PRO A 43 1.37 9.57 7.32
N ASP A 44 1.74 8.34 7.69
CA ASP A 44 2.60 7.44 6.94
C ASP A 44 1.89 6.11 6.64
N TYR A 45 2.20 5.52 5.49
CA TYR A 45 1.93 4.11 5.20
C TYR A 45 3.09 3.25 5.71
N ASP A 46 2.78 2.15 6.38
CA ASP A 46 3.70 1.03 6.53
C ASP A 46 3.73 0.22 5.23
N VAL A 47 4.93 -0.13 4.76
CA VAL A 47 5.15 -0.79 3.49
C VAL A 47 5.69 -2.20 3.72
N TYR A 48 5.04 -3.20 3.13
CA TYR A 48 5.41 -4.59 3.26
C TYR A 48 5.57 -5.25 1.88
N GLU A 49 6.58 -6.10 1.75
CA GLU A 49 6.69 -7.05 0.63
C GLU A 49 5.95 -8.33 0.99
N LEU A 50 5.01 -8.74 0.15
CA LEU A 50 4.28 -10.00 0.31
C LEU A 50 4.90 -11.07 -0.58
N GLU A 51 4.91 -12.32 -0.10
CA GLU A 51 5.18 -13.46 -0.97
C GLU A 51 4.12 -13.53 -2.08
N ARG A 52 4.55 -13.81 -3.31
CA ARG A 52 3.67 -13.88 -4.47
C ARG A 52 2.76 -15.11 -4.38
N ASP A 53 1.60 -14.94 -3.78
CA ASP A 53 0.54 -15.95 -3.70
C ASP A 53 -0.52 -15.68 -4.78
N PRO A 54 -0.80 -16.62 -5.71
CA PRO A 54 -1.87 -16.46 -6.70
C PRO A 54 -3.27 -16.34 -6.09
N ARG A 55 -3.43 -16.55 -4.78
CA ARG A 55 -4.67 -16.29 -4.03
C ARG A 55 -4.86 -14.82 -3.69
N TYR A 56 -3.85 -13.96 -3.84
CA TYR A 56 -4.04 -12.52 -3.81
C TYR A 56 -4.73 -12.06 -5.10
N PRO A 57 -5.87 -11.34 -5.05
CA PRO A 57 -6.52 -10.68 -3.89
C PRO A 57 -7.79 -11.38 -3.35
N ALA A 58 -8.06 -12.62 -3.74
CA ALA A 58 -9.43 -13.13 -3.81
C ALA A 58 -10.08 -13.59 -2.48
N THR A 59 -9.34 -13.95 -1.42
CA THR A 59 -9.96 -14.70 -0.30
C THR A 59 -9.40 -14.54 1.12
N ARG A 60 -8.34 -13.77 1.36
CA ARG A 60 -7.78 -13.61 2.73
C ARG A 60 -8.41 -12.47 3.51
N ASP A 61 -8.39 -12.58 4.85
CA ASP A 61 -8.64 -11.44 5.73
C ASP A 61 -7.54 -10.41 5.48
N TRP A 62 -7.88 -9.39 4.72
CA TRP A 62 -6.92 -8.38 4.27
C TRP A 62 -6.29 -7.62 5.46
N ARG A 63 -6.95 -7.63 6.62
CA ARG A 63 -6.47 -6.97 7.84
C ARG A 63 -5.23 -7.65 8.45
N SER A 64 -4.96 -8.90 8.07
CA SER A 64 -3.78 -9.62 8.56
C SER A 64 -2.61 -9.61 7.57
N LEU A 65 -2.72 -8.97 6.40
CA LEU A 65 -1.68 -9.06 5.37
C LEU A 65 -0.34 -8.47 5.80
N SER A 66 -0.36 -7.39 6.58
CA SER A 66 0.84 -6.79 7.16
C SER A 66 1.58 -7.78 8.08
N SER A 67 0.88 -8.72 8.73
CA SER A 67 1.51 -9.78 9.55
C SER A 67 2.18 -10.88 8.73
N GLU A 68 1.85 -11.00 7.45
CA GLU A 68 2.40 -12.01 6.53
C GLU A 68 3.56 -11.48 5.68
N GLY A 69 3.71 -10.14 5.63
CA GLY A 69 4.71 -9.47 4.81
C GLY A 69 6.01 -9.18 5.53
N ARG A 70 7.09 -9.03 4.75
CA ARG A 70 8.33 -8.44 5.24
C ARG A 70 8.20 -6.92 5.24
N HIS A 71 8.24 -6.30 6.42
CA HIS A 71 8.25 -4.84 6.53
C HIS A 71 9.50 -4.25 5.85
N LEU A 72 9.29 -3.31 4.94
CA LEU A 72 10.34 -2.61 4.19
C LEU A 72 10.65 -1.23 4.78
N GLY A 73 9.65 -0.60 5.40
CA GLY A 73 9.75 0.75 5.98
C GLY A 73 8.45 1.52 5.79
N THR A 74 8.50 2.83 6.04
CA THR A 74 7.34 3.72 5.93
C THR A 74 7.48 4.73 4.80
N VAL A 75 6.35 5.20 4.26
CA VAL A 75 6.31 6.31 3.31
C VAL A 75 5.22 7.31 3.68
N PRO A 76 5.48 8.63 3.60
CA PRO A 76 4.44 9.62 3.89
C PRO A 76 3.26 9.50 2.94
N VAL A 77 2.04 9.52 3.47
CA VAL A 77 0.79 9.52 2.70
C VAL A 77 0.80 10.65 1.67
N GLY A 78 1.24 11.85 2.08
CA GLY A 78 1.36 13.01 1.21
C GLY A 78 2.37 12.87 0.06
N SER A 79 3.23 11.83 0.08
CA SER A 79 4.14 11.53 -1.03
C SER A 79 3.50 10.68 -2.13
N ILE A 80 2.30 10.13 -1.89
CA ILE A 80 1.57 9.24 -2.80
C ILE A 80 0.59 10.07 -3.63
N THR A 81 0.79 10.09 -4.95
CA THR A 81 -0.16 10.68 -5.88
C THR A 81 -0.90 9.57 -6.63
N PHE A 82 -2.19 9.42 -6.37
CA PHE A 82 -3.06 8.52 -7.14
C PHE A 82 -3.39 9.14 -8.50
N ASP A 83 -3.42 8.32 -9.54
CA ASP A 83 -3.90 8.75 -10.85
C ASP A 83 -5.40 9.14 -10.76
N PRO A 84 -5.81 10.30 -11.32
CA PRO A 84 -7.18 10.82 -11.25
C PRO A 84 -8.23 9.99 -11.99
N THR A 85 -7.82 8.95 -12.75
CA THR A 85 -8.71 7.92 -13.29
C THR A 85 -9.28 7.02 -12.17
N ARG A 86 -9.69 5.79 -12.45
CA ARG A 86 -10.19 4.82 -11.45
C ARG A 86 -9.10 4.37 -10.43
N ARG A 87 -8.10 5.21 -10.14
CA ARG A 87 -6.95 4.92 -9.28
C ARG A 87 -6.26 3.63 -9.69
N GLN A 88 -5.98 3.49 -10.99
CA GLN A 88 -5.34 2.29 -11.54
C GLN A 88 -3.83 2.26 -11.31
N SER A 89 -3.24 3.41 -10.95
CA SER A 89 -1.83 3.49 -10.59
C SER A 89 -1.58 4.61 -9.60
N LEU A 90 -0.43 4.56 -8.94
CA LEU A 90 0.09 5.62 -8.10
C LEU A 90 1.51 6.01 -8.49
N ARG A 91 1.95 7.18 -8.03
CA ARG A 91 3.31 7.67 -8.18
C ARG A 91 3.82 8.16 -6.83
N SER A 92 5.01 7.72 -6.43
CA SER A 92 5.71 8.23 -5.24
C SER A 92 7.21 8.01 -5.38
N ALA A 93 7.99 9.08 -5.18
CA ALA A 93 9.44 9.00 -5.16
C ALA A 93 9.97 8.29 -3.91
N ALA A 94 9.30 8.49 -2.76
CA ALA A 94 9.64 7.81 -1.51
C ALA A 94 9.45 6.30 -1.65
N LEU A 95 8.34 5.87 -2.26
CA LEU A 95 8.08 4.45 -2.49
C LEU A 95 9.05 3.84 -3.50
N THR A 96 9.35 4.53 -4.61
CA THR A 96 10.39 4.05 -5.54
C THR A 96 11.74 3.90 -4.85
N SER A 97 12.15 4.87 -4.03
CA SER A 97 13.41 4.79 -3.29
C SER A 97 13.43 3.66 -2.25
N LEU A 98 12.28 3.33 -1.66
CA LEU A 98 12.17 2.27 -0.66
C LEU A 98 12.28 0.87 -1.29
N LEU A 99 11.77 0.73 -2.52
CA LEU A 99 11.72 -0.57 -3.21
C LEU A 99 13.04 -0.97 -3.90
N GLY A 100 13.97 -0.01 -4.06
CA GLY A 100 15.32 -0.24 -4.61
C GLY A 100 15.41 -0.04 -6.11
#